data_AF-A0A1J5QB47-F1
#
_entry.id   AF-A0A1J5QB47-F1
#
_cell.length_a   1.000
_cell.length_b   1.000
_cell.length_c   1.000
_cell.angle_alpha   90.00
_cell.angle_beta   90.00
_cell.angle_gamma   90.00
#
_symmetry.space_group_name_H-M   'P 1'
#
loop_
_entity.id
_entity.type
_entity.pdbx_description
1 polymer ?
#
loop_
_entity_poly.entity_id
_entity_poly.type
_entity_poly.pdbx_seq_one_letter_code
_entity_poly.pdbx_strand_id
1 'polypeptide(L)' 'MPTLVGLVGAGLGIGLVAASMQRASVPDVHYAALADADAHSDILLAWRRDNTSPVLANFLALAG' A
#
# COMPACT_ATOMS: atom_id res chain seq x y z
N MET A 1 -1.48 3.64 -12.53
CA MET A 1 -2.79 3.28 -13.11
C MET A 1 -3.59 2.53 -12.05
N PRO A 2 -4.38 3.20 -11.20
CA PRO A 2 -5.26 2.52 -10.24
C PRO A 2 -6.47 1.98 -10.99
N THR A 3 -6.28 0.91 -11.76
CA THR A 3 -7.32 0.33 -12.62
C THR A 3 -8.49 -0.20 -11.77
N LEU A 4 -8.20 -0.88 -10.68
CA LEU A 4 -9.24 -1.47 -9.82
C LEU A 4 -10.17 -0.42 -9.21
N VAL A 5 -9.63 0.60 -8.55
CA VAL A 5 -10.44 1.64 -7.88
C VAL A 5 -11.27 2.43 -8.89
N GLY A 6 -10.71 2.73 -10.06
CA GLY A 6 -11.45 3.40 -11.13
C GLY A 6 -12.62 2.57 -11.66
N LEU A 7 -12.48 1.25 -11.76
CA LEU A 7 -13.57 0.35 -12.15
C LEU A 7 -14.66 0.30 -11.07
N VAL A 8 -14.29 0.27 -9.79
CA VAL A 8 -15.26 0.34 -8.68
C VAL A 8 -16.04 1.66 -8.72
N GLY A 9 -15.37 2.80 -8.92
CA GLY A 9 -16.03 4.11 -9.07
C GLY A 9 -16.95 4.17 -10.29
N ALA A 10 -16.67 3.40 -11.34
CA ALA A 10 -17.55 3.23 -12.50
C ALA A 10 -18.73 2.25 -12.26
N GLY A 11 -18.86 1.69 -11.05
CA GLY A 11 -19.92 0.75 -10.67
C GLY A 11 -19.62 -0.72 -10.95
N LEU A 12 -18.38 -1.07 -11.30
CA LEU A 12 -17.98 -2.45 -11.59
C LEU A 12 -17.51 -3.18 -10.31
N GLY A 13 -18.43 -3.41 -9.39
CA GLY A 13 -18.25 -4.30 -8.24
C GLY A 13 -17.44 -3.70 -7.08
N ILE A 14 -16.68 -4.55 -6.39
CA ILE A 14 -15.84 -4.21 -5.23
C ILE A 14 -14.43 -4.77 -5.42
N GLY A 15 -13.45 -4.26 -4.67
CA GLY A 15 -12.12 -4.86 -4.66
C GLY A 15 -11.30 -4.49 -3.44
N LEU A 16 -10.24 -5.27 -3.21
CA LEU A 16 -9.30 -5.08 -2.11
C LEU A 16 -8.17 -4.15 -2.54
N VAL A 17 -7.79 -3.24 -1.66
CA VAL A 17 -6.70 -2.30 -1.87
C VAL A 17 -5.84 -2.22 -0.62
N ALA A 18 -4.55 -1.89 -0.80
CA ALA A 18 -3.73 -1.49 0.33
C ALA A 18 -4.28 -0.19 0.94
N ALA A 19 -4.20 -0.05 2.27
CA ALA A 19 -4.71 1.11 2.99
C ALA A 19 -4.21 2.46 2.43
N SER A 20 -2.99 2.48 1.90
CA SER A 20 -2.37 3.66 1.30
C SER A 20 -3.11 4.22 0.07
N MET A 21 -3.93 3.39 -0.60
CA MET A 21 -4.75 3.81 -1.75
C MET A 21 -5.95 4.66 -1.37
N GLN A 22 -6.37 4.67 -0.10
CA GLN A 22 -7.44 5.57 0.36
C GLN A 22 -7.10 7.06 0.14
N ARG A 23 -5.82 7.39 -0.01
CA ARG A 23 -5.34 8.73 -0.37
C ARG A 23 -5.71 9.14 -1.79
N ALA A 24 -5.92 8.18 -2.69
CA ALA A 24 -6.50 8.43 -4.00
C ALA A 24 -8.01 8.62 -3.81
N SER A 25 -8.43 9.88 -3.65
CA SER A 25 -9.84 10.25 -3.58
C SER A 25 -10.48 10.05 -4.95
N VAL A 26 -11.02 8.86 -5.19
CA VAL A 26 -11.76 8.53 -6.41
C VAL A 26 -13.24 8.80 -6.17
N PRO A 27 -13.93 9.55 -7.05
CA PRO A 27 -15.38 9.77 -6.95
C PRO A 27 -16.14 8.46 -6.84
N ASP A 28 -17.24 8.48 -6.07
CA ASP A 28 -18.18 7.37 -5.94
C ASP A 28 -17.59 6.07 -5.35
N VAL A 29 -16.42 6.16 -4.69
CA VAL A 29 -15.81 5.03 -3.99
C VAL A 29 -15.88 5.22 -2.48
N HIS A 30 -16.42 4.22 -1.78
CA HIS A 30 -16.35 4.12 -0.32
C HIS A 30 -15.30 3.08 0.08
N TYR A 31 -14.31 3.50 0.87
CA TYR A 31 -13.32 2.60 1.44
C TYR A 31 -13.79 2.10 2.81
N ALA A 32 -13.98 0.79 2.96
CA ALA A 32 -14.34 0.14 4.22
C ALA A 32 -13.16 -0.67 4.76
N ALA A 33 -12.95 -0.61 6.07
CA ALA A 33 -11.97 -1.47 6.75
C ALA A 33 -12.46 -2.92 6.79
N LEU A 34 -11.54 -3.87 6.64
CA LEU A 34 -11.84 -5.28 6.85
C LEU A 34 -11.97 -5.55 8.35
N ALA A 35 -12.92 -6.42 8.73
CA ALA A 35 -13.15 -6.77 10.13
C ALA A 35 -12.06 -7.70 10.70
N ASP A 36 -11.36 -8.41 9.82
CA ASP A 36 -10.23 -9.27 10.18
C ASP A 36 -9.00 -8.40 10.48
N ALA A 37 -8.50 -8.48 11.73
CA ALA A 37 -7.33 -7.73 12.18
C ALA A 37 -6.04 -8.18 11.48
N ASP A 38 -5.99 -9.42 11.00
CA ASP A 38 -4.83 -9.97 10.29
C ASP A 38 -4.87 -9.66 8.79
N ALA A 39 -5.92 -9.01 8.28
CA ALA A 39 -6.04 -8.61 6.88
C ALA A 39 -5.24 -7.33 6.56
N HIS A 40 -3.92 -7.42 6.66
CA HIS A 40 -2.98 -6.37 6.28
C HIS A 40 -2.00 -6.84 5.20
N SER A 41 -1.37 -5.88 4.54
CA SER A 41 -0.29 -6.11 3.58
C SER A 41 1.02 -5.60 4.15
N ASP A 42 2.04 -6.45 4.18
CA ASP A 42 3.37 -6.04 4.63
C ASP A 42 4.08 -5.16 3.60
N ILE A 43 4.80 -4.16 4.11
CA ILE A 43 5.79 -3.40 3.34
C ILE A 43 7.17 -3.87 3.80
N LEU A 44 7.93 -4.45 2.89
CA LEU A 44 9.24 -5.01 3.16
C LEU A 44 10.34 -4.16 2.50
N LEU A 45 11.46 -4.02 3.21
CA LEU A 45 12.69 -3.48 2.67
C LEU A 45 13.65 -4.62 2.33
N ALA A 46 14.23 -4.59 1.14
CA ALA A 46 15.19 -5.60 0.68
C ALA A 46 16.45 -4.95 0.12
N TRP A 47 17.61 -5.49 0.48
CA TRP A 47 18.91 -5.04 0.01
C TRP A 47 19.89 -6.21 -0.07
N ARG A 48 21.03 -5.99 -0.75
CA ARG A 48 22.12 -6.99 -0.79
C ARG A 48 22.75 -7.14 0.59
N ARG A 49 22.94 -8.37 1.06
CA ARG A 49 23.47 -8.68 2.40
C ARG A 49 24.84 -8.06 2.69
N ASP A 50 25.67 -7.89 1.67
CA ASP A 50 27.04 -7.36 1.72
C ASP A 50 27.13 -5.86 1.36
N ASN A 51 26.01 -5.13 1.35
CA ASN A 51 26.01 -3.70 1.05
C ASN A 51 26.51 -2.87 2.26
N THR A 52 27.64 -2.18 2.08
CA THR A 52 28.29 -1.33 3.10
C THR A 52 28.04 0.17 2.91
N SER A 53 27.08 0.56 2.05
CA SER A 53 26.79 1.96 1.76
C SER A 53 26.30 2.72 3.01
N PRO A 54 26.95 3.85 3.39
CA PRO A 54 26.45 4.71 4.46
C PRO A 54 25.04 5.24 4.19
N VAL A 55 24.67 5.41 2.92
CA VAL A 55 23.32 5.87 2.53
C VAL A 55 22.27 4.82 2.90
N LEU A 56 22.57 3.54 2.66
CA LEU A 56 21.67 2.45 3.06
C LEU A 56 21.56 2.37 4.58
N ALA A 57 22.68 2.46 5.30
CA ALA A 57 22.69 2.45 6.76
C ALA A 57 21.81 3.59 7.33
N ASN A 58 21.96 4.80 6.80
CA ASN A 58 21.16 5.96 7.21
C ASN A 58 19.67 5.79 6.86
N PHE A 59 19.35 5.25 5.69
CA PHE A 59 17.96 4.99 5.30
C PHE A 59 17.29 3.96 6.22
N LEU A 60 17.97 2.86 6.53
CA LEU A 60 17.44 1.83 7.44
C LEU A 60 17.25 2.37 8.87
N ALA A 61 18.11 3.28 9.33
CA ALA A 61 17.95 3.94 10.62
C ALA A 61 16.70 4.84 10.70
N LEU A 62 16.17 5.30 9.57
CA LEU A 62 14.93 6.08 9.48
C LEU A 62 13.68 5.23 9.24
N ALA A 63 13.87 3.99 8.80
CA ALA A 63 12.78 3.09 8.43
C ALA A 63 12.18 2.32 9.62
N GLY A 64 12.72 2.52 10.84
CA GLY A 64 12.22 1.96 12.10
C GLY A 64 11.53 3.02 12.95
#